data_AF-A0A2V9KGK3-F1
#
_entry.id   AF-A0A2V9KGK3-F1
#
_cell.length_a   1.000
_cell.length_b   1.000
_cell.length_c   1.000
_cell.angle_alpha   90.00
_cell.angle_beta   90.00
_cell.angle_gamma   90.00
#
_symmetry.space_group_name_H-M   'P 1'
#
loop_
_entity.id
_entity.type
_entity.pdbx_description
1 polymer ?
#
loop_
_entity_poly.entity_id
_entity_poly.type
_entity_poly.pdbx_seq_one_letter_code
_entity_poly.pdbx_strand_id
1 'polypeptide(L)'
;MRQAIHTYFLRTRFTHPTGDDFLKTIEEVSGKDLRWYFNQAVYGTNILDYEVLSIRSDRADWYVKNPPPEKPGVTLYQDTVLIHRKGDFVFPVEVETRFDNGERVREKWDGRERWTRFTYFKKAKIASAEIDSDHKVLLDRDLFNNSRTAESDGRATHKLSTYWLFFWQWAAQLLAWAA
;
A
#
# COMPACT_ATOMS: atom_id res chain seq x y z
N MET A 1 6.46 -8.52 -20.68
CA MET A 1 7.85 -8.04 -20.49
C MET A 1 8.90 -8.83 -21.25
N ARG A 2 9.08 -10.14 -21.02
CA ARG A 2 10.13 -10.93 -21.71
C ARG A 2 10.06 -10.79 -23.24
N GLN A 3 8.88 -10.88 -23.83
CA GLN A 3 8.66 -10.68 -25.26
C GLN A 3 9.07 -9.27 -25.73
N ALA A 4 8.75 -8.22 -24.97
CA ALA A 4 9.09 -6.84 -25.34
C ALA A 4 10.61 -6.63 -25.36
N ILE A 5 11.32 -7.13 -24.34
CA ILE A 5 12.78 -7.06 -24.26
C ILE A 5 13.42 -7.86 -25.42
N HIS A 6 12.89 -9.05 -25.72
CA HIS A 6 13.37 -9.86 -26.82
C HIS A 6 13.18 -9.17 -28.18
N THR A 7 11.98 -8.64 -28.46
CA THR A 7 11.68 -7.91 -29.69
C THR A 7 12.55 -6.66 -29.84
N TYR A 8 12.72 -5.89 -28.76
CA TYR A 8 13.60 -4.73 -28.74
C TYR A 8 15.03 -5.13 -29.10
N PHE A 9 15.59 -6.11 -28.39
CA PHE A 9 16.94 -6.60 -28.65
C PHE A 9 17.13 -7.07 -30.09
N LEU A 10 16.18 -7.82 -30.66
CA LEU A 10 16.28 -8.28 -32.05
C LEU A 10 16.24 -7.14 -33.06
N ARG A 11 15.42 -6.10 -32.82
CA ARG A 11 15.30 -4.95 -33.73
C ARG A 11 16.50 -4.03 -33.69
N THR A 12 17.06 -3.80 -32.50
CA THR A 12 18.12 -2.81 -32.29
C THR A 12 19.52 -3.44 -32.26
N ARG A 13 19.63 -4.74 -32.57
CA ARG A 13 20.91 -5.42 -32.59
C ARG A 13 21.84 -4.76 -33.62
N PHE A 14 23.02 -4.35 -33.17
CA PHE A 14 24.03 -3.68 -33.99
C PHE A 14 23.65 -2.29 -34.51
N THR A 15 22.69 -1.62 -33.86
CA THR A 15 22.34 -0.21 -34.11
C THR A 15 22.58 0.66 -32.86
N HIS A 16 22.32 1.97 -32.96
CA HIS A 16 22.38 2.93 -31.83
C HIS A 16 20.95 3.36 -31.44
N PRO A 17 20.18 2.52 -30.72
CA PRO A 17 18.82 2.87 -30.31
C PRO A 17 18.81 3.95 -29.24
N THR A 18 17.70 4.67 -29.17
CA THR A 18 17.40 5.68 -28.15
C THR A 18 16.46 5.11 -27.07
N GLY A 19 16.27 5.83 -25.96
CA GLY A 19 15.28 5.46 -24.95
C GLY A 19 13.85 5.40 -25.50
N ASP A 20 13.53 6.27 -26.46
CA ASP A 20 12.21 6.32 -27.09
C ASP A 20 11.93 5.05 -27.92
N ASP A 21 12.94 4.50 -28.59
CA ASP A 21 12.82 3.24 -29.34
C ASP A 21 12.43 2.06 -28.44
N PHE A 22 12.95 2.06 -27.21
CA PHE A 22 12.62 1.05 -26.20
C PHE A 22 11.17 1.18 -25.73
N LEU A 23 10.75 2.39 -25.33
CA LEU A 23 9.39 2.65 -24.84
C LEU A 23 8.35 2.34 -25.92
N LYS A 24 8.60 2.76 -27.17
CA LYS A 24 7.75 2.43 -28.32
C LYS A 24 7.64 0.93 -28.54
N THR A 25 8.75 0.19 -28.42
CA THR A 25 8.72 -1.28 -28.56
C THR A 25 7.89 -1.94 -27.46
N ILE A 26 7.90 -1.40 -26.23
CA ILE A 26 7.05 -1.89 -25.14
C ILE A 26 5.57 -1.65 -25.45
N GLU A 27 5.20 -0.45 -25.90
CA GLU A 27 3.81 -0.13 -26.27
C GLU A 27 3.29 -1.06 -27.37
N GLU A 28 4.06 -1.22 -28.45
CA GLU A 28 3.73 -2.10 -29.56
C GLU A 28 3.51 -3.56 -29.13
N VAL A 29 4.41 -4.10 -28.30
CA VAL A 29 4.30 -5.50 -27.84
C VAL A 29 3.18 -5.67 -26.80
N SER A 30 2.90 -4.63 -26.01
CA SER A 30 1.82 -4.67 -25.01
C SER A 30 0.42 -4.50 -25.61
N GLY A 31 0.32 -3.88 -26.79
CA GLY A 31 -0.95 -3.50 -27.42
C GLY A 31 -1.72 -2.44 -26.62
N LYS A 32 -1.07 -1.73 -25.69
CA LYS A 32 -1.67 -0.72 -24.81
C LYS A 32 -0.97 0.62 -24.99
N ASP A 33 -1.74 1.70 -24.87
CA ASP A 33 -1.18 3.05 -24.75
C ASP A 33 -0.64 3.25 -23.33
N LEU A 34 0.68 3.32 -23.20
CA LEU A 34 1.39 3.49 -21.93
C LEU A 34 2.00 4.88 -21.77
N ARG A 35 1.73 5.80 -22.71
CA ARG A 35 2.27 7.16 -22.68
C ARG A 35 1.90 7.89 -21.39
N TRP A 36 0.68 7.68 -20.87
CA TRP A 36 0.25 8.26 -19.59
C TRP A 36 1.16 7.87 -18.41
N TYR A 37 1.70 6.65 -18.44
CA TYR A 37 2.59 6.12 -17.42
C TYR A 37 4.02 6.62 -17.66
N PHE A 38 4.54 6.50 -18.89
CA PHE A 38 5.89 6.92 -19.22
C PHE A 38 6.11 8.43 -19.06
N ASN A 39 5.10 9.25 -19.34
CA ASN A 39 5.14 10.69 -19.12
C ASN A 39 5.38 11.06 -17.66
N GLN A 40 4.91 10.24 -16.72
CA GLN A 40 5.10 10.48 -15.28
C GLN A 40 6.35 9.77 -14.75
N ALA A 41 6.60 8.53 -15.20
CA ALA A 41 7.65 7.65 -14.66
C ALA A 41 9.04 7.85 -15.26
N VAL A 42 9.11 8.20 -16.55
CA VAL A 42 10.38 8.30 -17.28
C VAL A 42 10.70 9.75 -17.60
N TYR A 43 9.73 10.49 -18.14
CA TYR A 43 9.93 11.88 -18.55
C TYR A 43 9.57 12.89 -17.44
N GLY A 44 8.79 12.45 -16.45
CA GLY A 44 8.30 13.29 -15.36
C GLY A 44 9.15 13.20 -14.11
N THR A 45 8.88 14.10 -13.16
CA THR A 45 9.48 14.11 -11.82
C THR A 45 8.47 13.70 -10.74
N ASN A 46 7.34 13.10 -11.16
CA ASN A 46 6.26 12.72 -10.28
C ASN A 46 6.68 11.59 -9.34
N ILE A 47 6.32 11.72 -8.07
CA ILE A 47 6.58 10.70 -7.05
C ILE A 47 5.32 9.86 -6.84
N LEU A 48 5.47 8.54 -6.87
CA LEU A 48 4.44 7.58 -6.49
C LEU A 48 4.51 7.38 -4.98
N ASP A 49 3.47 7.84 -4.27
CA ASP A 49 3.37 7.78 -2.80
C ASP A 49 1.88 7.79 -2.44
N TYR A 50 1.37 6.63 -2.03
CA TYR A 50 -0.01 6.39 -1.66
C TYR A 50 -0.10 5.94 -0.20
N GLU A 51 -0.90 6.63 0.60
CA GLU A 51 -1.03 6.31 2.02
C GLU A 51 -2.47 5.99 2.43
N VAL A 52 -2.62 5.09 3.40
CA VAL A 52 -3.88 4.89 4.12
C VAL A 52 -3.98 5.99 5.18
N LEU A 53 -4.56 7.12 4.78
CA LEU A 53 -4.64 8.32 5.64
C LEU A 53 -5.40 8.05 6.94
N SER A 54 -6.55 7.38 6.87
CA SER A 54 -7.28 6.99 8.08
C SER A 54 -8.25 5.84 7.90
N ILE A 55 -8.42 5.06 8.97
CA ILE A 55 -9.49 4.09 9.12
C ILE A 55 -10.30 4.47 10.36
N ARG A 56 -11.63 4.42 10.26
CA ARG A 56 -12.55 4.75 11.34
C ARG A 56 -13.74 3.81 11.32
N SER A 57 -14.17 3.36 12.48
CA SER A 57 -15.36 2.53 12.65
C SER A 57 -16.27 3.22 13.66
N ASP A 58 -17.17 4.05 13.13
CA ASP A 58 -18.13 4.79 13.95
C ASP A 58 -19.41 3.96 14.10
N ARG A 59 -20.06 4.02 15.26
CA ARG A 59 -21.35 3.34 15.44
C ARG A 59 -22.41 3.98 14.53
N ALA A 60 -23.16 3.17 13.79
CA ALA A 60 -24.20 3.69 12.90
C ALA A 60 -25.38 4.32 13.70
N ASP A 61 -25.59 3.88 14.94
CA ASP A 61 -26.60 4.39 15.88
C ASP A 61 -26.10 5.56 16.74
N TRP A 62 -25.08 6.31 16.29
CA TRP A 62 -24.46 7.43 17.02
C TRP A 62 -25.46 8.51 17.49
N TYR A 63 -26.61 8.64 16.81
CA TYR A 63 -27.66 9.61 17.13
C TYR A 63 -28.56 9.19 18.31
N VAL A 64 -28.44 7.94 18.79
CA VAL A 64 -29.23 7.43 19.92
C VAL A 64 -28.59 7.88 21.23
N LYS A 65 -29.36 8.53 22.11
CA LYS A 65 -28.86 9.15 23.35
C LYS A 65 -28.28 8.14 24.35
N ASN A 66 -28.84 6.92 24.39
CA ASN A 66 -28.39 5.80 25.22
C ASN A 66 -28.41 4.51 24.37
N PRO A 67 -27.39 4.29 23.53
CA PRO A 67 -27.36 3.13 22.67
C PRO A 67 -27.11 1.85 23.48
N PRO A 68 -27.57 0.68 23.01
CA PRO A 68 -27.24 -0.59 23.66
C PRO A 68 -25.72 -0.80 23.71
N PRO A 69 -25.20 -1.56 24.68
CA PRO A 69 -23.77 -1.84 24.77
C PRO A 69 -23.25 -2.49 23.49
N GLU A 70 -22.02 -2.18 23.12
CA GLU A 70 -21.40 -2.74 21.92
C GLU A 70 -21.34 -4.26 22.01
N LYS A 71 -21.96 -4.94 21.03
CA LYS A 71 -21.94 -6.39 20.93
C LYS A 71 -21.37 -6.77 19.55
N PRO A 72 -20.25 -7.51 19.51
CA PRO A 72 -19.68 -8.01 18.26
C PRO A 72 -20.74 -8.74 17.42
N GLY A 73 -20.81 -8.46 16.12
CA GLY A 73 -21.76 -9.09 15.19
C GLY A 73 -23.21 -8.61 15.30
N VAL A 74 -23.53 -7.70 16.23
CA VAL A 74 -24.88 -7.14 16.40
C VAL A 74 -24.88 -5.64 16.10
N THR A 75 -23.94 -4.90 16.69
CA THR A 75 -23.82 -3.45 16.49
C THR A 75 -23.40 -3.16 15.06
N LEU A 76 -24.16 -2.28 14.37
CA LEU A 76 -23.83 -1.83 13.03
C LEU A 76 -22.85 -0.64 13.13
N TYR A 77 -21.77 -0.71 12.35
CA TYR A 77 -20.76 0.33 12.23
C TYR A 77 -20.80 0.93 10.82
N GLN A 78 -20.55 2.23 10.76
CA GLN A 78 -20.18 2.96 9.56
C GLN A 78 -18.65 3.01 9.51
N ASP A 79 -18.10 2.09 8.74
CA ASP A 79 -16.67 1.94 8.54
C ASP A 79 -16.21 2.84 7.41
N THR A 80 -15.20 3.66 7.66
CA THR A 80 -14.65 4.61 6.69
C THR A 80 -13.16 4.39 6.52
N VAL A 81 -12.73 4.11 5.28
CA VAL A 81 -11.33 4.06 4.88
C VAL A 81 -11.06 5.25 3.97
N LEU A 82 -10.14 6.11 4.40
CA LEU A 82 -9.69 7.28 3.66
C LEU A 82 -8.30 7.00 3.12
N ILE A 83 -8.19 6.99 1.80
CA ILE A 83 -6.93 6.82 1.07
C ILE A 83 -6.52 8.18 0.53
N HIS A 84 -5.22 8.46 0.55
CA HIS A 84 -4.64 9.71 0.07
C HIS A 84 -3.48 9.43 -0.88
N ARG A 85 -3.53 10.05 -2.06
CA ARG A 85 -2.40 10.14 -2.97
C ARG A 85 -1.56 11.34 -2.56
N LYS A 86 -0.53 11.06 -1.77
CA LYS A 86 0.39 12.06 -1.23
C LYS A 86 1.33 12.59 -2.29
N GLY A 87 1.77 11.69 -3.18
CA GLY A 87 2.55 12.03 -4.37
C GLY A 87 1.71 12.60 -5.51
N ASP A 88 2.40 12.99 -6.58
CA ASP A 88 1.75 13.54 -7.78
C ASP A 88 1.47 12.47 -8.84
N PHE A 89 2.09 11.29 -8.72
CA PHE A 89 1.98 10.21 -9.68
C PHE A 89 0.61 9.54 -9.63
N VAL A 90 -0.13 9.61 -10.73
CA VAL A 90 -1.43 8.95 -10.90
C VAL A 90 -1.21 7.51 -11.33
N PHE A 91 -1.64 6.55 -10.51
CA PHE A 91 -1.53 5.12 -10.78
C PHE A 91 -2.74 4.36 -10.22
N PRO A 92 -3.36 3.46 -10.99
CA PRO A 92 -4.46 2.65 -10.49
C PRO A 92 -3.96 1.61 -9.49
N VAL A 93 -4.55 1.58 -8.30
CA VAL A 93 -4.19 0.69 -7.20
C VAL A 93 -5.41 -0.07 -6.68
N GLU A 94 -5.15 -1.22 -6.05
CA GLU A 94 -6.17 -2.00 -5.34
C GLU A 94 -6.06 -1.72 -3.84
N VAL A 95 -7.18 -1.63 -3.14
CA VAL A 95 -7.23 -1.41 -1.69
C VAL A 95 -7.96 -2.57 -1.05
N GLU A 96 -7.27 -3.33 -0.21
CA GLU A 96 -7.85 -4.41 0.59
C GLU A 96 -8.23 -3.88 1.98
N THR A 97 -9.50 -3.96 2.34
CA THR A 97 -10.01 -3.69 3.68
C THR A 97 -10.36 -5.00 4.36
N ARG A 98 -9.82 -5.24 5.55
CA ARG A 98 -10.08 -6.42 6.37
C ARG A 98 -10.87 -6.03 7.62
N PHE A 99 -11.90 -6.81 7.93
CA PHE A 99 -12.78 -6.61 9.08
C PHE A 99 -12.46 -7.59 10.22
N ASP A 100 -12.91 -7.27 11.43
CA ASP A 100 -12.72 -8.10 12.63
C ASP A 100 -13.36 -9.50 12.51
N ASN A 101 -14.44 -9.62 11.74
CA ASN A 101 -15.13 -10.87 11.43
C ASN A 101 -14.35 -11.77 10.43
N GLY A 102 -13.20 -11.31 9.93
CA GLY A 102 -12.36 -12.01 8.95
C GLY A 102 -12.71 -11.74 7.48
N GLU A 103 -13.78 -11.00 7.20
CA GLU A 103 -14.15 -10.59 5.83
C GLU A 103 -13.08 -9.68 5.23
N ARG A 104 -12.89 -9.80 3.91
CA ARG A 104 -11.99 -8.96 3.12
C ARG A 104 -12.73 -8.40 1.92
N VAL A 105 -12.58 -7.10 1.71
CA VAL A 105 -13.15 -6.39 0.56
C VAL A 105 -12.01 -5.75 -0.21
N ARG A 106 -11.93 -6.00 -1.52
CA ARG A 106 -10.96 -5.37 -2.41
C ARG A 106 -11.67 -4.38 -3.32
N GLU A 107 -11.27 -3.12 -3.22
CA GLU A 107 -11.77 -2.04 -4.07
C GLU A 107 -10.68 -1.59 -5.04
N LYS A 108 -11.09 -1.16 -6.23
CA LYS A 108 -10.17 -0.58 -7.22
C LYS A 108 -10.30 0.93 -7.20
N TRP A 109 -9.16 1.60 -7.18
CA TRP A 109 -9.10 3.05 -7.29
C TRP A 109 -8.18 3.46 -8.43
N ASP A 110 -8.63 4.41 -9.25
CA ASP A 110 -7.87 4.89 -10.40
C ASP A 110 -6.73 5.86 -10.02
N GLY A 111 -6.70 6.32 -8.77
CA GLY A 111 -5.69 7.23 -8.24
C GLY A 111 -5.78 8.65 -8.81
N ARG A 112 -6.85 9.03 -9.54
CA ARG A 112 -6.95 10.36 -10.20
C ARG A 112 -7.19 11.47 -9.22
N GLU A 113 -8.11 11.27 -8.29
CA GLU A 113 -8.38 12.21 -7.21
C GLU A 113 -7.24 12.19 -6.18
N ARG A 114 -7.07 13.28 -5.42
CA ARG A 114 -6.07 13.32 -4.35
C ARG A 114 -6.44 12.41 -3.19
N TRP A 115 -7.72 12.18 -2.94
CA TRP A 115 -8.21 11.32 -1.88
C TRP A 115 -9.42 10.53 -2.38
N THR A 116 -9.64 9.35 -1.82
CA THR A 116 -10.88 8.60 -2.00
C THR A 116 -11.35 8.06 -0.66
N ARG A 117 -12.67 7.99 -0.50
CA ARG A 117 -13.30 7.50 0.72
C ARG A 117 -14.14 6.28 0.39
N PHE A 118 -13.79 5.14 0.99
CA PHE A 118 -14.64 3.96 1.00
C PHE A 118 -15.45 3.94 2.29
N THR A 119 -16.76 3.76 2.17
CA THR A 119 -17.67 3.68 3.31
C THR A 119 -18.44 2.37 3.26
N TYR A 120 -18.43 1.64 4.36
CA TYR A 120 -19.11 0.37 4.51
C TYR A 120 -20.05 0.41 5.71
N PHE A 121 -21.19 -0.29 5.63
CA PHE A 121 -22.12 -0.48 6.74
C PHE A 121 -22.14 -1.95 7.12
N LYS A 122 -21.38 -2.32 8.15
CA LYS A 122 -21.18 -3.72 8.55
C LYS A 122 -21.28 -3.89 10.06
N LYS A 123 -21.58 -5.11 10.50
CA LYS A 123 -21.66 -5.45 11.94
C LYS A 123 -20.29 -5.85 12.52
N ALA A 124 -19.24 -5.27 11.96
CA ALA A 124 -17.86 -5.68 12.11
C ALA A 124 -17.01 -4.41 11.96
N LYS A 125 -16.03 -4.19 12.84
CA LYS A 125 -15.13 -3.03 12.74
C LYS A 125 -14.04 -3.30 11.71
N ILE A 126 -13.45 -2.24 11.16
CA ILE A 126 -12.23 -2.35 10.36
C ILE A 126 -11.10 -2.84 11.28
N ALA A 127 -10.45 -3.92 10.88
CA ALA A 127 -9.24 -4.41 11.54
C ALA A 127 -7.99 -3.80 10.89
N SER A 128 -7.95 -3.77 9.56
CA SER A 128 -6.85 -3.18 8.79
C SER A 128 -7.28 -2.77 7.39
N ALA A 129 -6.57 -1.82 6.80
CA ALA A 129 -6.66 -1.49 5.38
C ALA A 129 -5.25 -1.43 4.79
N GLU A 130 -5.11 -1.90 3.56
CA GLU A 130 -3.82 -2.01 2.87
C GLU A 130 -3.98 -1.70 1.38
N ILE A 131 -3.11 -0.84 0.86
CA ILE A 131 -2.99 -0.51 -0.56
C ILE A 131 -2.02 -1.52 -1.17
N ASP A 132 -2.45 -2.14 -2.27
CA ASP A 132 -1.69 -3.17 -3.00
C ASP A 132 -1.24 -4.32 -2.09
N SER A 133 -2.22 -5.07 -1.55
CA SER A 133 -1.98 -6.24 -0.69
C SER A 133 -1.12 -7.34 -1.33
N ASP A 134 -0.99 -7.34 -2.66
CA ASP A 134 -0.17 -8.29 -3.39
C ASP A 134 1.27 -7.76 -3.65
N HIS A 135 1.58 -6.54 -3.19
CA HIS A 135 2.87 -5.86 -3.31
C HIS A 135 3.46 -5.85 -4.74
N LYS A 136 2.62 -5.55 -5.73
CA LYS A 136 3.00 -5.44 -7.15
C LYS A 136 3.62 -4.08 -7.49
N VAL A 137 3.31 -3.04 -6.73
CA VAL A 137 3.71 -1.65 -6.96
C VAL A 137 4.90 -1.29 -6.08
N LEU A 138 6.08 -1.73 -6.49
CA LEU A 138 7.34 -1.48 -5.76
C LEU A 138 7.91 -0.07 -5.97
N LEU A 139 7.28 0.73 -6.83
CA LEU A 139 7.70 2.11 -7.13
C LEU A 139 7.23 3.11 -6.07
N ASP A 140 6.42 2.68 -5.10
CA ASP A 140 5.98 3.55 -4.02
C ASP A 140 7.17 3.96 -3.14
N ARG A 141 7.25 5.27 -2.86
CA ARG A 141 8.33 5.84 -2.05
C ARG A 141 8.31 5.36 -0.60
N ASP A 142 7.14 5.09 -0.03
CA ASP A 142 7.00 4.78 1.40
C ASP A 142 5.94 3.70 1.67
N LEU A 143 6.33 2.45 1.44
CA LEU A 143 5.50 1.28 1.68
C LEU A 143 4.98 1.14 3.14
N PHE A 144 5.59 1.82 4.11
CA PHE A 144 5.15 1.72 5.51
C PHE A 144 3.84 2.46 5.76
N ASN A 145 3.47 3.41 4.92
CA ASN A 145 2.22 4.17 5.04
C ASN A 145 1.07 3.58 4.18
N ASN A 146 1.37 2.58 3.35
CA ASN A 146 0.41 1.86 2.49
C ASN A 146 -0.53 0.95 3.29
N SER A 147 -0.23 0.68 4.56
CA SER A 147 -1.07 -0.13 5.43
C SER A 147 -1.36 0.58 6.74
N ARG A 148 -2.55 0.35 7.28
CA ARG A 148 -2.94 0.84 8.60
C ARG A 148 -3.81 -0.18 9.32
N THR A 149 -3.50 -0.42 10.60
CA THR A 149 -4.29 -1.28 11.50
C THR A 149 -5.06 -0.43 12.51
N ALA A 150 -6.23 -0.89 12.92
CA ALA A 150 -7.07 -0.16 13.87
C ALA A 150 -6.47 -0.20 15.29
N GLU A 151 -5.91 -1.35 15.65
CA GLU A 151 -5.16 -1.54 16.89
C GLU A 151 -3.66 -1.66 16.58
N SER A 152 -2.83 -1.07 17.43
CA SER A 152 -1.37 -1.17 17.32
C SER A 152 -0.88 -2.53 17.82
N ASP A 153 -0.12 -3.26 17.02
CA ASP A 153 0.56 -4.50 17.46
C ASP A 153 2.01 -4.21 17.88
N GLY A 154 2.28 -4.25 19.19
CA GLY A 154 3.61 -4.00 19.75
C GLY A 154 4.56 -5.21 19.70
N ARG A 155 4.12 -6.39 19.26
CA ARG A 155 4.93 -7.63 19.31
C ARG A 155 6.25 -7.51 18.56
N ALA A 156 6.27 -6.84 17.42
CA ALA A 156 7.49 -6.62 16.65
C ALA A 156 8.49 -5.72 17.40
N THR A 157 8.01 -4.63 17.98
CA THR A 157 8.80 -3.70 18.82
C THR A 157 9.38 -4.43 20.02
N HIS A 158 8.58 -5.23 20.72
CA HIS A 158 9.05 -6.06 21.81
C HIS A 158 10.15 -7.02 21.35
N LYS A 159 9.95 -7.73 20.24
CA LYS A 159 10.97 -8.64 19.69
C LYS A 159 12.31 -7.95 19.39
N LEU A 160 12.28 -6.79 18.74
CA LEU A 160 13.48 -5.99 18.46
C LEU A 160 14.15 -5.50 19.73
N SER A 161 13.37 -5.03 20.72
CA SER A 161 13.90 -4.61 22.02
C SER A 161 14.62 -5.76 22.73
N THR A 162 14.06 -6.97 22.64
CA THR A 162 14.68 -8.18 23.20
C THR A 162 15.99 -8.50 22.50
N TYR A 163 16.05 -8.50 21.16
CA TYR A 163 17.31 -8.72 20.45
C TYR A 163 18.38 -7.67 20.76
N TRP A 164 17.99 -6.41 20.86
CA TRP A 164 18.89 -5.33 21.23
C TRP A 164 19.47 -5.52 22.64
N LEU A 165 18.62 -5.88 23.62
CA LEU A 165 19.04 -6.24 24.97
C LEU A 165 20.04 -7.41 24.96
N PHE A 166 19.75 -8.47 24.22
CA PHE A 166 20.65 -9.62 24.10
C PHE A 166 21.99 -9.25 23.47
N PHE A 167 21.99 -8.43 22.42
CA PHE A 167 23.20 -7.95 21.79
C PHE A 167 24.08 -7.18 22.78
N TRP A 168 23.49 -6.24 23.53
CA TRP A 168 24.25 -5.45 24.52
C TRP A 168 24.73 -6.28 25.70
N GLN A 169 23.94 -7.23 26.17
CA GLN A 169 24.36 -8.16 27.20
C GLN A 169 25.58 -8.97 26.74
N TRP A 170 25.57 -9.46 25.51
CA TRP A 170 26.68 -10.22 24.94
C TRP A 170 27.93 -9.35 24.71
N ALA A 171 27.76 -8.15 24.17
CA ALA A 171 28.84 -7.18 23.99
C ALA A 171 29.51 -6.81 25.32
N ALA A 172 28.72 -6.57 26.38
CA ALA A 172 29.24 -6.27 27.70
C ALA A 172 30.04 -7.44 28.29
N GLN A 173 29.58 -8.68 28.11
CA GLN A 173 30.29 -9.89 28.56
C GLN A 173 31.63 -10.06 27.83
N LEU A 174 31.68 -9.82 26.52
CA LEU A 174 32.94 -9.86 25.76
C LEU A 174 33.94 -8.80 26.22
N LEU A 175 33.48 -7.56 26.42
CA LEU A 175 34.34 -6.48 26.89
C LEU A 175 34.87 -6.76 28.30
N ALA A 176 34.05 -7.34 29.17
CA ALA A 176 34.47 -7.75 30.50
C ALA A 176 35.52 -8.89 30.50
N TRP A 177 35.56 -9.73 29.47
CA TRP A 177 36.59 -10.76 29.30
C TRP A 177 37.88 -10.24 28.66
N ALA A 178 37.81 -9.11 27.96
CA ALA A 178 38.96 -8.49 27.30
C ALA A 178 39.71 -7.46 28.16
N ALA A 179 39.15 -7.10 29.33
CA ALA A 179 39.74 -6.21 30.34
C ALA A 179 40.36 -7.02 31.49
#